data_AF-A0A142W1L7-F1
#
_entry.id   AF-A0A142W1L7-F1
#
_cell.length_a   1.000
_cell.length_b   1.000
_cell.length_c   1.000
_cell.angle_alpha   90.00
_cell.angle_beta   90.00
_cell.angle_gamma   90.00
#
_symmetry.space_group_name_H-M   'P 1'
#
loop_
_entity.id
_entity.type
_entity.pdbx_description
1 polymer ?
#
loop_
_entity_poly.entity_id
_entity_poly.type
_entity_poly.pdbx_seq_one_letter_code
_entity_poly.pdbx_strand_id
1 'polypeptide(L)'
;MMKMMLTLAALAAVAPALPAHAEPAPAPRSVAVVHSDLDLSTARGADKLERRIWRAVVTVCGSAPDYDLKGKNDVRHCRRDTMRQASADADRVIASAATRGEPIRVTLAK
;
A
#
# COMPACT_ATOMS: atom_id res chain seq x y z
N MET A 1 34.57 34.69 -63.20
CA MET A 1 33.21 34.34 -63.63
C MET A 1 32.78 33.07 -62.91
N MET A 2 31.55 33.10 -62.32
CA MET A 2 30.67 31.99 -61.88
C MET A 2 31.21 31.10 -60.73
N LYS A 3 30.73 31.12 -59.48
CA LYS A 3 29.40 31.07 -58.82
C LYS A 3 28.69 29.72 -58.93
N MET A 4 28.78 28.91 -57.85
CA MET A 4 27.75 27.96 -57.35
C MET A 4 28.27 27.40 -56.01
N MET A 5 27.88 27.93 -54.85
CA MET A 5 26.65 27.62 -54.10
C MET A 5 26.45 26.12 -53.90
N LEU A 6 26.78 25.62 -52.70
CA LEU A 6 26.19 24.40 -52.13
C LEU A 6 26.18 24.53 -50.60
N THR A 7 25.07 25.06 -50.11
CA THR A 7 24.68 25.05 -48.71
C THR A 7 24.25 23.63 -48.31
N LEU A 8 25.02 22.97 -47.44
CA LEU A 8 24.59 21.72 -46.81
C LEU A 8 23.62 22.05 -45.68
N ALA A 9 22.33 21.77 -45.89
CA ALA A 9 21.30 21.81 -44.87
C ALA A 9 21.47 20.61 -43.93
N ALA A 10 21.77 20.87 -42.66
CA ALA A 10 21.76 19.85 -41.62
C ALA A 10 20.31 19.54 -41.23
N LEU A 11 19.81 18.36 -41.62
CA LEU A 11 18.54 17.83 -41.11
C LEU A 11 18.73 17.44 -39.63
N ALA A 12 18.20 18.26 -38.73
CA ALA A 12 18.06 17.89 -37.33
C ALA A 12 16.93 16.84 -37.20
N ALA A 13 17.29 15.58 -36.97
CA ALA A 13 16.35 14.53 -36.63
C ALA A 13 15.81 14.78 -35.22
N VAL A 14 14.63 15.40 -35.14
CA VAL A 14 13.86 15.49 -33.89
C VAL A 14 13.23 14.13 -33.61
N ALA A 15 13.89 13.32 -32.79
CA ALA A 15 13.29 12.11 -32.25
C ALA A 15 12.14 12.51 -31.31
N PRO A 16 10.89 12.07 -31.53
CA PRO A 16 9.85 12.29 -30.54
C PRO A 16 10.19 11.47 -29.30
N ALA A 17 10.51 12.16 -28.19
CA ALA A 17 10.54 11.55 -26.88
C ALA A 17 9.12 11.11 -26.55
N LEU A 18 8.80 9.83 -26.75
CA LEU A 18 7.56 9.25 -26.28
C LEU A 18 7.55 9.39 -24.74
N PRO A 19 6.48 9.93 -24.13
CA PRO A 19 6.35 9.90 -22.69
C PRO A 19 6.29 8.44 -22.26
N ALA A 20 7.29 8.00 -21.50
CA ALA A 20 7.20 6.75 -20.77
C ALA A 20 6.06 6.92 -19.77
N HIS A 21 4.89 6.40 -20.10
CA HIS A 21 3.79 6.25 -19.14
C HIS A 21 4.27 5.28 -18.08
N ALA A 22 4.78 5.80 -16.97
CA ALA A 22 4.95 5.03 -15.76
C ALA A 22 3.55 4.55 -15.34
N GLU A 23 3.29 3.25 -15.48
CA GLU A 23 2.09 2.65 -14.94
C GLU A 23 2.02 3.03 -13.45
N PRO A 24 0.95 3.66 -12.97
CA PRO A 24 0.85 4.02 -11.57
C PRO A 24 1.04 2.74 -10.76
N ALA A 25 2.14 2.65 -9.99
CA ALA A 25 2.30 1.57 -9.03
C ALA A 25 0.99 1.48 -8.24
N PRO A 26 0.36 0.30 -8.13
CA PRO A 26 -0.91 0.18 -7.43
C PRO A 26 -0.78 0.88 -6.08
N ALA A 27 -1.58 1.92 -5.85
CA ALA A 27 -1.49 2.69 -4.63
C ALA A 27 -1.48 1.72 -3.43
N PRO A 28 -0.59 1.93 -2.43
CA PRO A 28 -0.46 1.00 -1.32
C PRO A 28 -1.85 0.78 -0.73
N ARG A 29 -2.29 -0.48 -0.76
CA ARG A 29 -3.64 -0.86 -0.35
C ARG A 29 -3.74 -0.53 1.13
N SER A 30 -4.51 0.51 1.46
CA SER A 30 -4.77 0.92 2.84
C SER A 30 -6.22 0.63 3.18
N VAL A 31 -6.47 0.02 4.33
CA VAL A 31 -7.82 -0.26 4.82
C VAL A 31 -8.02 0.43 6.16
N ALA A 32 -9.07 1.25 6.25
CA ALA A 32 -9.46 1.88 7.50
C ALA A 32 -10.27 0.89 8.36
N VAL A 33 -9.87 0.72 9.61
CA VAL A 33 -10.55 -0.10 10.61
C VAL A 33 -11.24 0.82 11.60
N VAL A 34 -12.56 0.97 11.42
CA VAL A 34 -13.42 1.71 12.34
C VAL A 34 -13.63 0.90 13.61
N HIS A 35 -13.53 1.57 14.76
CA HIS A 35 -13.70 0.96 16.08
C HIS A 35 -14.44 1.85 17.09
N SER A 36 -15.05 2.95 16.63
CA SER A 36 -15.82 3.86 17.48
C SER A 36 -17.06 3.21 18.10
N ASP A 37 -17.50 2.07 17.58
CA ASP A 37 -18.59 1.25 18.09
C ASP A 37 -18.14 0.21 19.14
N LEU A 38 -16.84 0.12 19.42
CA LEU A 38 -16.27 -0.87 20.34
C LEU A 38 -15.88 -0.22 21.66
N ASP A 39 -16.25 -0.87 22.77
CA ASP A 39 -15.70 -0.55 24.07
C ASP A 39 -14.34 -1.23 24.27
N LEU A 40 -13.29 -0.52 23.88
CA LEU A 40 -11.90 -0.98 23.96
C LEU A 40 -11.36 -1.09 25.40
N SER A 41 -12.11 -0.63 26.41
CA SER A 41 -11.75 -0.85 27.82
C SER A 41 -12.05 -2.27 28.30
N THR A 42 -12.76 -3.06 27.47
CA THR A 42 -13.12 -4.45 27.78
C THR A 42 -12.30 -5.42 26.92
N ALA A 43 -11.96 -6.58 27.48
CA ALA A 43 -11.32 -7.66 26.74
C ALA A 43 -12.13 -8.03 25.48
N ARG A 44 -13.45 -8.11 25.60
CA ARG A 44 -14.35 -8.41 24.47
C ARG A 44 -14.27 -7.36 23.35
N GLY A 45 -14.11 -6.08 23.68
CA GLY A 45 -13.97 -5.01 22.70
C GLY A 45 -12.60 -5.04 22.02
N ALA A 46 -11.53 -5.26 22.79
CA ALA A 46 -10.18 -5.46 22.26
C ALA A 46 -10.12 -6.65 21.28
N ASP A 47 -10.68 -7.81 21.65
CA ASP A 47 -10.71 -8.99 20.77
C ASP A 47 -11.51 -8.73 19.48
N LYS A 48 -12.59 -7.94 19.56
CA LYS A 48 -13.37 -7.54 18.38
C LYS A 48 -12.53 -6.67 17.45
N LEU A 49 -11.76 -5.74 18.00
CA LEU A 49 -10.86 -4.88 17.24
C LEU A 49 -9.78 -5.72 16.54
N GLU A 50 -9.12 -6.61 17.27
CA GLU A 50 -8.07 -7.48 16.72
C GLU A 50 -8.58 -8.31 15.54
N ARG A 51 -9.77 -8.89 15.64
CA ARG A 51 -10.40 -9.61 14.52
C ARG A 51 -10.67 -8.72 13.31
N ARG A 52 -11.02 -7.44 13.51
CA ARG A 52 -11.21 -6.50 12.40
C ARG A 52 -9.89 -6.15 11.73
N ILE A 53 -8.84 -5.94 12.52
CA ILE A 53 -7.48 -5.71 12.03
C ILE A 53 -7.02 -6.90 11.21
N TRP A 54 -7.22 -8.13 11.68
CA TRP A 54 -6.86 -9.33 10.92
C TRP A 54 -7.53 -9.38 9.54
N ARG A 55 -8.82 -9.02 9.44
CA ARG A 55 -9.51 -8.96 8.14
C ARG A 55 -8.91 -7.89 7.23
N ALA A 56 -8.60 -6.72 7.78
CA ALA A 56 -7.93 -5.66 7.03
C ALA A 56 -6.55 -6.09 6.53
N VAL A 57 -5.77 -6.78 7.37
CA VAL A 57 -4.47 -7.38 7.01
C VAL A 57 -4.63 -8.37 5.85
N VAL A 58 -5.63 -9.25 5.91
CA VAL A 58 -5.92 -10.20 4.81
C VAL A 58 -6.29 -9.46 3.53
N THR A 59 -7.08 -8.39 3.60
CA THR A 59 -7.43 -7.56 2.44
C THR A 59 -6.22 -6.87 1.83
N VAL A 60 -5.33 -6.31 2.67
CA VAL A 60 -4.14 -5.58 2.23
C VAL A 60 -3.11 -6.53 1.61
N CYS A 61 -2.83 -7.66 2.26
CA CYS A 61 -1.84 -8.65 1.79
C CYS A 61 -2.37 -9.57 0.68
N GLY A 62 -3.69 -9.67 0.51
CA GLY A 62 -4.33 -10.49 -0.51
C GLY A 62 -4.07 -12.00 -0.34
N SER A 63 -4.04 -12.69 -1.48
CA SER A 63 -3.83 -14.13 -1.61
C SER A 63 -2.93 -14.43 -2.80
N ALA A 64 -2.21 -15.56 -2.74
CA ALA A 64 -1.45 -16.10 -3.85
C ALA A 64 -2.18 -17.32 -4.45
N PRO A 65 -2.04 -17.59 -5.77
CA PRO A 65 -2.55 -18.80 -6.39
C PRO A 65 -2.03 -20.09 -5.74
N ASP A 66 -2.77 -21.20 -5.90
CA ASP A 66 -2.43 -22.41 -5.18
C ASP A 66 -1.09 -23.05 -5.55
N TYR A 67 -0.69 -22.87 -6.81
CA TYR A 67 0.56 -23.37 -7.38
C TYR A 67 1.77 -22.49 -7.02
N ASP A 68 1.56 -21.27 -6.52
CA ASP A 68 2.65 -20.33 -6.22
C ASP A 68 3.07 -20.43 -4.74
N LEU A 69 3.99 -21.36 -4.46
CA LEU A 69 4.54 -21.55 -3.12
C LEU A 69 5.32 -20.34 -2.62
N LYS A 70 6.03 -19.63 -3.52
CA LYS A 70 6.78 -18.43 -3.15
C LYS A 70 5.82 -17.31 -2.77
N GLY A 71 4.81 -17.03 -3.61
CA GLY A 71 3.78 -16.05 -3.30
C GLY A 71 3.02 -16.38 -2.01
N LYS A 72 2.74 -17.67 -1.74
CA LYS A 72 2.17 -18.09 -0.44
C LYS A 72 3.09 -17.74 0.72
N ASN A 73 4.41 -17.89 0.59
CA ASN A 73 5.36 -17.48 1.62
C ASN A 73 5.37 -15.96 1.79
N ASP A 74 5.38 -15.21 0.68
CA ASP A 74 5.37 -13.75 0.67
C ASP A 74 4.10 -13.20 1.35
N VAL A 75 2.93 -13.76 1.06
CA VAL A 75 1.66 -13.41 1.73
C VAL A 75 1.70 -13.71 3.22
N ARG A 76 2.28 -14.85 3.65
CA ARG A 76 2.44 -15.16 5.07
C ARG A 76 3.36 -14.15 5.77
N HIS A 77 4.45 -13.76 5.12
CA HIS A 77 5.38 -12.74 5.62
C HIS A 77 4.67 -11.40 5.77
N CYS A 78 3.99 -10.95 4.72
CA CYS A 78 3.18 -9.73 4.70
C CYS A 78 2.18 -9.70 5.86
N ARG A 79 1.40 -10.77 6.05
CA ARG A 79 0.38 -10.84 7.10
C ARG A 79 0.97 -10.73 8.49
N ARG A 80 2.09 -11.43 8.74
CA ARG A 80 2.76 -11.38 10.05
C ARG A 80 3.28 -9.97 10.36
N ASP A 81 3.92 -9.32 9.40
CA ASP A 81 4.56 -8.03 9.64
C ASP A 81 3.53 -6.90 9.69
N THR A 82 2.54 -6.95 8.80
CA THR A 82 1.41 -5.99 8.80
C THR A 82 0.58 -6.14 10.08
N MET A 83 0.34 -7.36 10.55
CA MET A 83 -0.36 -7.59 11.82
C MET A 83 0.45 -7.04 12.99
N ARG A 84 1.76 -7.29 13.06
CA ARG A 84 2.63 -6.76 14.12
C ARG A 84 2.55 -5.23 14.18
N GLN A 85 2.65 -4.56 13.03
CA GLN A 85 2.55 -3.10 12.98
C GLN A 85 1.16 -2.61 13.41
N ALA A 86 0.10 -3.18 12.85
CA ALA A 86 -1.27 -2.76 13.14
C ALA A 86 -1.69 -3.04 14.60
N SER A 87 -1.20 -4.12 15.22
CA SER A 87 -1.39 -4.39 16.64
C SER A 87 -0.73 -3.33 17.50
N ALA A 88 0.48 -2.88 17.17
CA ALA A 88 1.14 -1.81 17.90
C ALA A 88 0.36 -0.48 17.80
N ASP A 89 -0.27 -0.21 16.66
CA ASP A 89 -1.15 0.95 16.50
C ASP A 89 -2.44 0.80 17.33
N ALA A 90 -3.01 -0.41 17.39
CA ALA A 90 -4.17 -0.72 18.23
C ALA A 90 -3.89 -0.55 19.72
N ASP A 91 -2.72 -1.00 20.20
CA ASP A 91 -2.30 -0.85 21.59
C ASP A 91 -2.21 0.63 21.98
N ARG A 92 -1.71 1.49 21.08
CA ARG A 92 -1.69 2.95 21.30
C ARG A 92 -3.10 3.53 21.35
N VAL A 93 -4.01 3.08 20.49
CA VAL A 93 -5.43 3.51 20.51
C VAL A 93 -6.09 3.11 21.83
N ILE A 94 -5.92 1.85 22.26
CA ILE A 94 -6.46 1.34 23.53
C ILE A 94 -5.90 2.15 24.71
N ALA A 95 -4.58 2.38 24.75
CA ALA A 95 -3.93 3.11 25.83
C ALA A 95 -4.29 4.61 25.85
N SER A 96 -4.60 5.22 24.70
CA SER A 96 -4.72 6.67 24.61
C SER A 96 -6.05 7.23 25.10
N ALA A 97 -7.12 6.44 25.29
CA ALA A 97 -8.49 6.86 25.70
C ALA A 97 -9.15 8.04 24.92
N ALA A 98 -8.40 8.72 24.04
CA ALA A 98 -8.67 10.00 23.42
C ALA A 98 -8.88 9.90 21.90
N THR A 99 -8.53 8.76 21.29
CA THR A 99 -8.69 8.50 19.86
C THR A 99 -9.97 7.72 19.54
N ARG A 100 -11.03 7.86 20.37
CA ARG A 100 -12.25 7.02 20.29
C ARG A 100 -12.97 7.01 18.93
N GLY A 101 -12.58 7.87 17.97
CA GLY A 101 -13.17 7.94 16.65
C GLY A 101 -12.22 7.83 15.45
N GLU A 102 -10.89 7.91 15.62
CA GLU A 102 -9.96 7.90 14.48
C GLU A 102 -9.77 6.46 13.98
N PRO A 103 -10.09 6.13 12.73
CA PRO A 103 -9.90 4.77 12.23
C PRO A 103 -8.42 4.39 12.20
N ILE A 104 -8.10 3.16 12.65
CA ILE A 104 -6.76 2.60 12.47
C ILE A 104 -6.55 2.32 10.98
N ARG A 105 -5.47 2.85 10.39
CA ARG A 105 -5.12 2.57 9.00
C ARG A 105 -4.17 1.40 8.91
N VAL A 106 -4.64 0.29 8.35
CA VAL A 106 -3.81 -0.86 8.05
C VAL A 106 -3.21 -0.66 6.65
N THR A 107 -1.90 -0.55 6.58
CA THR A 107 -1.09 -0.44 5.35
C THR A 107 -0.04 -1.54 5.32
N LEU A 108 0.50 -1.85 4.15
CA LEU A 108 1.64 -2.77 4.04
C LEU A 108 2.76 -2.36 4.99
N ALA A 109 3.29 -3.33 5.75
CA ALA A 109 4.47 -3.11 6.57
C ALA A 109 5.66 -2.70 5.69
N LYS A 110 6.45 -1.76 6.20
CA LYS A 110 7.61 -1.18 5.51
C LYS A 110 8.86 -2.03 5.64
#